data_AF-A0A953NSH4-F1
#
_entry.id   AF-A0A953NSH4-F1
#
_cell.length_a   1.000
_cell.length_b   1.000
_cell.length_c   1.000
_cell.angle_alpha   90.00
_cell.angle_beta   90.00
_cell.angle_gamma   90.00
#
_symmetry.space_group_name_H-M   'P 1'
#
loop_
_entity.id
_entity.type
_entity.pdbx_description
1 polymer ?
#
loop_
_entity_poly.entity_id
_entity_poly.type
_entity_poly.pdbx_seq_one_letter_code
_entity_poly.pdbx_strand_id
1 'polypeptide(L)'
;MKRAFLIFFAFLSLVLAATSQDKRGPSTPEERKRFILVTRKLMLAPLDESLNDDAKWALQWLADVPDVNVTPCPTPLGDLVPSDYKYAPRIFSIYVLSMGVYSIEHPAKAEDETPQYVAGVEGALKAYKAILKTKPGARSEELDDLADKQADGKLEAFVKTASRGCAAP
;
A
#
# COMPACT_ATOMS: atom_id res chain seq x y z
N MET A 1 -43.77 68.29 2.83
CA MET A 1 -42.40 68.65 3.23
C MET A 1 -41.73 67.43 3.85
N LYS A 2 -40.42 67.29 3.63
CA LYS A 2 -39.48 66.26 4.12
C LYS A 2 -39.32 65.02 3.25
N ARG A 3 -38.30 65.13 2.38
CA ARG A 3 -37.58 64.09 1.67
C ARG A 3 -36.87 63.19 2.70
N ALA A 4 -36.90 61.87 2.51
CA ALA A 4 -35.94 60.95 3.12
C ALA A 4 -35.44 60.02 2.01
N PHE A 5 -34.20 60.25 1.62
CA PHE A 5 -33.52 59.60 0.50
C PHE A 5 -33.06 58.21 0.94
N LEU A 6 -33.39 57.22 0.12
CA LEU A 6 -33.03 55.82 0.24
C LEU A 6 -31.50 55.64 0.20
N ILE A 7 -30.91 55.06 1.24
CA ILE A 7 -29.59 54.43 1.16
C ILE A 7 -29.69 53.09 1.88
N PHE A 8 -30.03 52.04 1.12
CA PHE A 8 -29.98 50.65 1.58
C PHE A 8 -28.62 50.09 1.15
N PHE A 9 -27.61 50.22 2.01
CA PHE A 9 -26.31 49.59 1.82
C PHE A 9 -26.46 48.09 2.07
N ALA A 10 -26.68 47.32 1.00
CA ALA A 10 -26.64 45.85 1.05
C ALA A 10 -25.17 45.42 1.25
N PHE A 11 -24.80 45.12 2.49
CA PHE A 11 -23.52 44.50 2.82
C PHE A 11 -23.56 43.04 2.34
N LEU A 12 -22.97 42.82 1.16
CA LEU A 12 -22.65 41.52 0.59
C LEU A 12 -21.63 40.82 1.49
N SER A 13 -22.11 40.00 2.43
CA SER A 13 -21.26 39.12 3.24
C SER A 13 -20.94 37.88 2.41
N LEU A 14 -19.87 37.97 1.62
CA LEU A 14 -19.27 36.84 0.93
C LEU A 14 -18.65 35.92 2.01
N VAL A 15 -19.43 34.92 2.45
CA VAL A 15 -18.90 33.83 3.30
C VAL A 15 -17.96 33.02 2.42
N LEU A 16 -16.66 33.32 2.47
CA LEU A 16 -15.65 32.37 2.04
C LEU A 16 -15.75 31.17 2.98
N ALA A 17 -16.47 30.13 2.54
CA ALA A 17 -16.24 28.79 3.05
C ALA A 17 -14.82 28.40 2.62
N ALA A 18 -13.84 28.74 3.47
CA ALA A 18 -12.53 28.12 3.39
C ALA A 18 -12.76 26.63 3.62
N THR A 19 -12.72 25.83 2.55
CA THR A 19 -12.63 24.38 2.67
C THR A 19 -11.28 24.09 3.30
N SER A 20 -11.24 24.02 4.63
CA SER A 20 -10.23 23.24 5.33
C SER A 20 -10.20 21.88 4.64
N GLN A 21 -9.12 21.54 3.95
CA GLN A 21 -8.82 20.14 3.69
C GLN A 21 -8.59 19.53 5.07
N ASP A 22 -9.67 19.08 5.71
CA ASP A 22 -9.56 18.27 6.91
C ASP A 22 -8.76 17.04 6.48
N LYS A 23 -7.51 16.99 6.93
CA LYS A 23 -6.71 15.78 6.84
C LYS A 23 -7.58 14.67 7.44
N ARG A 24 -7.81 13.64 6.64
CA ARG A 24 -8.61 12.48 7.02
C ARG A 24 -8.23 12.01 8.44
N GLY A 25 -9.22 11.61 9.23
CA GLY A 25 -9.00 11.02 10.55
C GLY A 25 -8.42 9.59 10.50
N PRO A 26 -8.11 8.98 11.64
CA PRO A 26 -7.62 7.60 11.71
C PRO A 26 -8.54 6.60 10.99
N SER A 27 -7.97 5.48 10.57
CA SER A 27 -8.70 4.38 9.96
C SER A 27 -9.75 3.76 10.88
N THR A 28 -10.88 3.32 10.31
CA THR A 28 -11.90 2.58 11.07
C THR A 28 -11.62 1.06 11.08
N PRO A 29 -12.17 0.30 12.05
CA PRO A 29 -12.08 -1.16 12.06
C PRO A 29 -12.62 -1.83 10.78
N GLU A 30 -13.70 -1.30 10.21
CA GLU A 30 -14.34 -1.81 9.00
C GLU A 30 -13.42 -1.61 7.78
N GLU A 31 -12.77 -0.45 7.69
CA GLU A 31 -11.82 -0.15 6.64
C GLU A 31 -10.59 -1.06 6.72
N ARG A 32 -10.02 -1.22 7.92
CA ARG A 32 -8.91 -2.16 8.17
C ARG A 32 -9.29 -3.58 7.77
N LYS A 33 -10.50 -4.04 8.13
CA LYS A 33 -11.01 -5.35 7.72
C LYS A 33 -11.13 -5.47 6.20
N ARG A 34 -11.66 -4.44 5.52
CA ARG A 34 -11.75 -4.42 4.06
C ARG A 34 -10.35 -4.46 3.42
N PHE A 35 -9.41 -3.67 3.92
CA PHE A 35 -8.03 -3.63 3.44
C PHE A 35 -7.35 -5.00 3.51
N ILE A 36 -7.47 -5.70 4.65
CA ILE A 36 -6.94 -7.06 4.82
C ILE A 36 -7.59 -8.02 3.81
N LEU A 37 -8.92 -7.98 3.66
CA LEU A 37 -9.64 -8.87 2.75
C LEU A 37 -9.25 -8.65 1.28
N VAL A 38 -9.17 -7.38 0.84
CA VAL A 38 -8.74 -7.01 -0.51
C VAL A 38 -7.31 -7.50 -0.77
N THR A 39 -6.39 -7.21 0.14
CA THR A 39 -4.98 -7.60 0.00
C THR A 39 -4.84 -9.13 -0.10
N ARG A 40 -5.58 -9.89 0.72
CA ARG A 40 -5.60 -11.36 0.67
C ARG A 40 -6.15 -11.90 -0.65
N LYS A 41 -7.18 -11.27 -1.23
CA LYS A 41 -7.68 -11.63 -2.56
C LYS A 41 -6.63 -11.37 -3.64
N LEU A 42 -5.98 -10.21 -3.62
CA LEU A 42 -4.93 -9.85 -4.58
C LEU A 42 -3.75 -10.82 -4.54
N MET A 43 -3.33 -11.27 -3.35
CA MET A 43 -2.28 -12.30 -3.23
C MET A 43 -2.66 -13.64 -3.86
N LEU A 44 -3.95 -13.99 -3.90
CA LEU A 44 -4.44 -15.27 -4.42
C LEU A 44 -4.81 -15.22 -5.90
N ALA A 45 -5.24 -14.06 -6.38
CA ALA A 45 -5.68 -13.83 -7.76
C ALA A 45 -5.14 -12.48 -8.29
N PRO A 46 -3.81 -12.30 -8.38
CA PRO A 46 -3.20 -11.01 -8.72
C PRO A 46 -3.49 -10.51 -10.14
N LEU A 47 -3.97 -11.40 -11.02
CA LEU A 47 -4.33 -11.11 -12.40
C LEU A 47 -5.84 -10.99 -12.61
N ASP A 48 -6.65 -11.07 -11.55
CA ASP A 48 -8.09 -10.86 -11.63
C ASP A 48 -8.38 -9.36 -11.80
N GLU A 49 -8.81 -9.00 -13.01
CA GLU A 49 -9.09 -7.60 -13.36
C GLU A 49 -10.26 -7.01 -12.58
N SER A 50 -11.16 -7.85 -12.06
CA SER A 50 -12.27 -7.37 -11.20
C SER A 50 -11.77 -6.78 -9.88
N LEU A 51 -10.52 -7.07 -9.48
CA LEU A 51 -9.89 -6.53 -8.28
C LEU A 51 -9.13 -5.22 -8.52
N ASN A 52 -9.12 -4.66 -9.73
CA ASN A 52 -8.35 -3.46 -10.04
C ASN A 52 -8.79 -2.22 -9.24
N ASP A 53 -10.10 -2.00 -9.12
CA ASP A 53 -10.65 -0.90 -8.32
C ASP A 53 -10.39 -1.09 -6.83
N ASP A 54 -10.46 -2.33 -6.35
CA ASP A 54 -10.13 -2.69 -4.97
C ASP A 54 -8.63 -2.47 -4.69
N ALA A 55 -7.73 -2.82 -5.61
CA ALA A 55 -6.30 -2.56 -5.48
C ALA A 55 -6.00 -1.06 -5.43
N LYS A 56 -6.64 -0.27 -6.31
CA LYS A 56 -6.53 1.19 -6.31
C LYS A 56 -7.03 1.78 -5.00
N TRP A 57 -8.20 1.34 -4.54
CA TRP A 57 -8.76 1.76 -3.26
C TRP A 57 -7.81 1.42 -2.10
N ALA A 58 -7.24 0.22 -2.06
CA ALA A 58 -6.36 -0.21 -0.97
C ALA A 58 -5.06 0.61 -0.91
N LEU A 59 -4.44 0.88 -2.06
CA LEU A 59 -3.24 1.72 -2.13
C LEU A 59 -3.53 3.17 -1.70
N GLN A 60 -4.63 3.74 -2.19
CA GLN A 60 -5.05 5.09 -1.81
C GLN A 60 -5.37 5.17 -0.32
N TRP A 61 -6.13 4.19 0.19
CA TRP A 61 -6.48 4.11 1.59
C TRP A 61 -5.23 4.07 2.47
N LEU A 62 -4.24 3.25 2.12
CA LEU A 62 -2.98 3.13 2.86
C LEU A 62 -2.17 4.44 2.85
N ALA A 63 -2.22 5.19 1.75
CA ALA A 63 -1.55 6.50 1.66
C ALA A 63 -2.28 7.60 2.46
N ASP A 64 -3.59 7.48 2.64
CA ASP A 64 -4.43 8.52 3.26
C ASP A 64 -4.58 8.37 4.77
N VAL A 65 -4.48 7.16 5.32
CA VAL A 65 -4.68 6.93 6.76
C VAL A 65 -3.44 7.31 7.57
N PRO A 66 -3.59 8.10 8.65
CA PRO A 66 -2.44 8.56 9.43
C PRO A 66 -1.92 7.54 10.45
N ASP A 67 -2.64 6.43 10.66
CA ASP A 67 -2.44 5.48 11.76
C ASP A 67 -2.04 4.07 11.30
N VAL A 68 -1.73 3.90 10.01
CA VAL A 68 -1.13 2.67 9.45
C VAL A 68 0.10 3.07 8.65
N ASN A 69 1.26 2.96 9.27
CA ASN A 69 2.52 3.37 8.66
C ASN A 69 3.16 2.21 7.89
N VAL A 70 3.61 2.52 6.68
CA VAL A 70 4.41 1.66 5.82
C VAL A 70 5.42 2.53 5.11
N THR A 71 6.71 2.20 5.20
CA THR A 71 7.78 2.81 4.42
C THR A 71 8.19 1.83 3.33
N PRO A 72 7.72 1.94 2.08
CA PRO A 72 8.08 0.99 1.03
C PRO A 72 9.57 1.03 0.76
N CYS A 73 10.22 -0.14 0.81
CA CYS A 73 11.55 -0.30 0.28
C CYS A 73 11.57 -1.34 -0.85
N PRO A 74 12.08 -1.03 -2.05
CA PRO A 74 12.11 -1.97 -3.16
C PRO A 74 13.25 -3.00 -3.05
N THR A 75 14.33 -2.71 -2.31
CA THR A 75 15.53 -3.57 -2.29
C THR A 75 15.30 -5.01 -1.81
N PRO A 76 14.35 -5.33 -0.90
CA PRO A 76 14.07 -6.72 -0.55
C PRO A 76 13.45 -7.54 -1.70
N LEU A 77 13.02 -6.89 -2.78
CA LEU A 77 12.56 -7.53 -4.02
C LEU A 77 13.68 -7.63 -5.08
N GLY A 78 14.93 -7.30 -4.74
CA GLY A 78 16.04 -7.25 -5.69
C GLY A 78 15.81 -6.19 -6.76
N ASP A 79 16.20 -6.53 -8.00
CA ASP A 79 16.05 -5.64 -9.17
C ASP A 79 14.68 -5.78 -9.86
N LEU A 80 13.67 -6.35 -9.18
CA LEU A 80 12.33 -6.53 -9.74
C LEU A 80 11.71 -5.21 -10.22
N VAL A 81 11.89 -4.12 -9.48
CA VAL A 81 11.31 -2.80 -9.83
C VAL A 81 11.93 -2.21 -11.10
N PRO A 82 13.27 -2.18 -11.27
CA PRO A 82 13.88 -1.76 -12.53
C PRO A 82 13.81 -2.80 -13.67
N SER A 83 13.40 -4.05 -13.41
CA SER A 83 13.28 -5.09 -14.44
C SER A 83 12.18 -4.81 -15.49
N ASP A 84 12.21 -5.54 -16.60
CA ASP A 84 11.15 -5.55 -17.62
C ASP A 84 10.04 -6.57 -17.34
N TYR A 85 10.05 -7.19 -16.14
CA TYR A 85 9.08 -8.21 -15.80
C TYR A 85 7.66 -7.64 -15.78
N LYS A 86 6.83 -8.14 -16.71
CA LYS A 86 5.47 -7.64 -16.99
C LYS A 86 4.59 -7.43 -15.75
N TYR A 87 4.75 -8.24 -14.71
CA TYR A 87 3.90 -8.21 -13.52
C TYR A 87 4.54 -7.50 -12.33
N ALA A 88 5.74 -6.92 -12.48
CA ALA A 88 6.45 -6.23 -11.41
C ALA A 88 5.60 -5.14 -10.71
N PRO A 89 4.86 -4.25 -11.40
CA PRO A 89 4.03 -3.24 -10.71
C PRO A 89 2.93 -3.85 -9.84
N ARG A 90 2.29 -4.93 -10.30
CA ARG A 90 1.26 -5.63 -9.53
C ARG A 90 1.88 -6.31 -8.31
N ILE A 91 3.04 -6.95 -8.46
CA ILE A 91 3.73 -7.60 -7.34
C ILE A 91 4.22 -6.58 -6.32
N PHE A 92 4.79 -5.46 -6.78
CA PHE A 92 5.23 -4.38 -5.89
C PHE A 92 4.06 -3.75 -5.11
N SER A 93 2.90 -3.55 -5.74
CA SER A 93 1.71 -3.09 -5.00
C SER A 93 1.28 -4.10 -3.93
N ILE A 94 1.26 -5.41 -4.24
CA ILE A 94 0.92 -6.45 -3.26
C ILE A 94 1.94 -6.52 -2.13
N TYR A 95 3.22 -6.32 -2.42
CA TYR A 95 4.28 -6.18 -1.42
C TYR A 95 3.94 -5.07 -0.41
N VAL A 96 3.69 -3.85 -0.89
CA VAL A 96 3.34 -2.71 -0.02
C VAL A 96 2.07 -2.95 0.77
N LEU A 97 1.03 -3.49 0.13
CA LEU A 97 -0.24 -3.79 0.80
C LEU A 97 -0.07 -4.85 1.90
N SER A 98 0.79 -5.85 1.68
CA SER A 98 1.07 -6.89 2.67
C SER A 98 1.85 -6.36 3.88
N MET A 99 2.74 -5.37 3.68
CA MET A 99 3.33 -4.61 4.78
C MET A 99 2.25 -3.90 5.61
N GLY A 100 1.26 -3.27 4.95
CA GLY A 100 0.14 -2.63 5.63
C GLY A 100 -0.72 -3.60 6.43
N VAL A 101 -0.93 -4.82 5.93
CA VAL A 101 -1.62 -5.89 6.67
C VAL A 101 -0.85 -6.22 7.95
N TYR A 102 0.47 -6.36 7.87
CA TYR A 102 1.31 -6.59 9.04
C TYR A 102 1.18 -5.46 10.06
N SER A 103 1.25 -4.20 9.65
CA SER A 103 1.12 -3.04 10.54
C SER A 103 -0.24 -3.01 11.26
N ILE A 104 -1.31 -3.46 10.60
CA ILE A 104 -2.65 -3.56 11.22
C ILE A 104 -2.73 -4.71 12.22
N GLU A 105 -2.16 -5.86 11.90
CA GLU A 105 -2.22 -7.07 12.73
C GLU A 105 -1.23 -7.01 13.92
N HIS A 106 -0.20 -6.15 13.84
CA HIS A 106 0.85 -6.02 14.85
C HIS A 106 1.11 -4.56 15.27
N PRO A 107 0.11 -3.85 15.82
CA PRO A 107 0.22 -2.41 16.11
C PRO A 107 1.34 -2.06 17.11
N ALA A 108 1.65 -2.94 18.06
CA ALA A 108 2.75 -2.74 19.03
C ALA A 108 4.16 -2.88 18.42
N LYS A 109 4.27 -3.33 17.16
CA LYS A 109 5.52 -3.51 16.42
C LYS A 109 5.52 -2.72 15.11
N ALA A 110 4.62 -1.76 14.95
CA ALA A 110 4.49 -0.99 13.71
C ALA A 110 5.71 -0.11 13.40
N GLU A 111 6.63 0.08 14.36
CA GLU A 111 7.91 0.76 14.17
C GLU A 111 9.06 -0.19 13.77
N ASP A 112 8.89 -1.51 13.91
CA ASP A 112 9.87 -2.49 13.44
C ASP A 112 9.63 -2.78 11.96
N GLU A 113 10.44 -2.15 11.11
CA GLU A 113 10.29 -2.25 9.65
C GLU A 113 10.72 -3.63 9.12
N THR A 114 11.60 -4.37 9.80
CA THR A 114 12.12 -5.64 9.26
C THR A 114 11.01 -6.69 9.09
N PRO A 115 10.18 -6.99 10.11
CA PRO A 115 9.03 -7.88 9.94
C PRO A 115 8.00 -7.38 8.92
N GLN A 116 7.83 -6.06 8.77
CA GLN A 116 6.97 -5.50 7.72
C GLN A 116 7.52 -5.85 6.33
N TYR A 117 8.81 -5.64 6.09
CA TYR A 117 9.45 -6.00 4.83
C TYR A 117 9.33 -7.51 4.55
N VAL A 118 9.50 -8.37 5.58
CA VAL A 118 9.32 -9.82 5.43
C VAL A 118 7.89 -10.15 5.01
N ALA A 119 6.88 -9.61 5.69
CA ALA A 119 5.48 -9.81 5.33
C ALA A 119 5.17 -9.30 3.90
N GLY A 120 5.80 -8.18 3.51
CA GLY A 120 5.78 -7.67 2.15
C GLY A 120 6.28 -8.70 1.14
N VAL A 121 7.50 -9.22 1.32
CA VAL A 121 8.12 -10.18 0.39
C VAL A 121 7.32 -11.48 0.34
N GLU A 122 6.81 -11.96 1.48
CA GLU A 122 5.96 -13.16 1.50
C GLU A 122 4.66 -12.97 0.71
N GLY A 123 4.03 -11.80 0.82
CA GLY A 123 2.84 -11.46 0.03
C GLY A 123 3.13 -11.40 -1.47
N ALA A 124 4.25 -10.79 -1.85
CA ALA A 124 4.76 -10.78 -3.23
C ALA A 124 4.99 -12.19 -3.76
N LEU A 125 5.66 -13.07 -3.00
CA LEU A 125 5.91 -14.46 -3.37
C LEU A 125 4.62 -15.26 -3.51
N LYS A 126 3.61 -15.00 -2.68
CA LYS A 126 2.29 -15.64 -2.79
C LYS A 126 1.59 -15.25 -4.10
N ALA A 127 1.62 -13.97 -4.46
CA ALA A 127 1.11 -13.48 -5.73
C ALA A 127 1.89 -14.07 -6.91
N TYR A 128 3.22 -14.10 -6.83
CA TYR A 128 4.08 -14.71 -7.84
C TYR A 128 3.71 -16.18 -8.10
N LYS A 129 3.59 -16.98 -7.04
CA LYS A 129 3.14 -18.37 -7.13
C LYS A 129 1.75 -18.49 -7.76
N ALA A 130 0.83 -17.57 -7.47
CA ALA A 130 -0.49 -17.55 -8.10
C ALA A 130 -0.43 -17.20 -9.60
N ILE A 131 0.45 -16.28 -10.00
CA ILE A 131 0.71 -15.97 -11.41
C ILE A 131 1.21 -17.22 -12.13
N LEU A 132 2.23 -17.90 -11.59
CA LEU A 132 2.81 -19.08 -12.22
C LEU A 132 1.82 -20.23 -12.42
N LYS A 133 0.84 -20.39 -11.52
CA LYS A 133 -0.23 -21.39 -11.68
C LYS A 133 -1.08 -21.17 -12.93
N THR A 134 -1.29 -19.92 -13.32
CA THR A 134 -2.11 -19.55 -14.49
C THR A 134 -1.26 -19.29 -15.74
N LYS A 135 -0.03 -18.84 -15.55
CA LYS A 135 0.93 -18.47 -16.61
C LYS A 135 2.32 -19.02 -16.25
N PRO A 136 2.61 -20.31 -16.48
CA PRO A 136 3.87 -20.93 -16.07
C PRO A 136 5.13 -20.29 -16.65
N GLY A 137 5.03 -19.68 -17.84
CA GLY A 137 6.13 -18.97 -18.49
C GLY A 137 6.38 -17.54 -17.96
N ALA A 138 5.56 -17.03 -17.04
CA ALA A 138 5.73 -15.72 -16.43
C ALA A 138 6.78 -15.77 -15.30
N ARG A 139 8.01 -16.17 -15.62
CA ARG A 139 9.11 -16.29 -14.66
C ARG A 139 9.84 -14.96 -14.47
N SER A 140 10.45 -14.79 -13.30
CA SER A 140 11.34 -13.67 -12.95
C SER A 140 12.44 -14.28 -12.10
N GLU A 141 13.69 -14.02 -12.47
CA GLU A 141 14.86 -14.56 -11.79
C GLU A 141 14.92 -14.07 -10.34
N GLU A 142 14.56 -12.81 -10.11
CA GLU A 142 14.52 -12.17 -8.80
C GLU A 142 13.51 -12.86 -7.87
N LEU A 143 12.30 -13.15 -8.38
CA LEU A 143 11.25 -13.79 -7.59
C LEU A 143 11.49 -15.29 -7.38
N ASP A 144 12.16 -15.94 -8.33
CA ASP A 144 12.62 -17.32 -8.19
C ASP A 144 13.69 -17.43 -7.09
N ASP A 145 14.69 -16.55 -7.08
CA ASP A 145 15.72 -16.50 -6.03
C ASP A 145 15.13 -16.26 -4.64
N LEU A 146 14.14 -15.37 -4.52
CA LEU A 146 13.40 -15.14 -3.28
C LEU A 146 12.57 -16.35 -2.85
N ALA A 147 11.97 -17.07 -3.81
CA ALA A 147 11.21 -18.29 -3.52
C ALA A 147 12.12 -19.40 -2.99
N ASP A 148 13.33 -19.54 -3.55
CA ASP A 148 14.35 -20.50 -3.08
C ASP A 148 14.82 -20.14 -1.68
N LYS A 149 15.09 -18.85 -1.40
CA LYS A 149 15.41 -18.36 -0.05
C LYS A 149 14.29 -18.64 0.95
N GLN A 150 13.03 -18.53 0.55
CA GLN A 150 11.88 -18.90 1.39
C GLN A 150 11.87 -20.39 1.69
N ALA A 151 12.06 -21.25 0.69
CA ALA A 151 12.08 -22.69 0.86
C ALA A 151 13.22 -23.16 1.79
N ASP A 152 14.36 -22.49 1.71
CA ASP A 152 15.55 -22.75 2.53
C ASP A 152 15.50 -22.16 3.95
N GLY A 153 14.42 -21.43 4.31
CA GLY A 153 14.32 -20.74 5.61
C GLY A 153 15.29 -19.56 5.77
N LYS A 154 15.84 -19.03 4.67
CA LYS A 154 16.82 -17.93 4.64
C LYS A 154 16.21 -16.56 4.35
N LEU A 155 14.91 -16.51 4.03
CA LEU A 155 14.23 -15.28 3.57
C LEU A 155 14.35 -14.13 4.57
N GLU A 156 14.07 -14.35 5.85
CA GLU A 156 14.10 -13.30 6.87
C GLU A 156 15.50 -12.67 7.00
N ALA A 157 16.55 -13.50 7.06
CA ALA A 157 17.93 -13.03 7.15
C ALA A 157 18.35 -12.24 5.91
N PHE A 158 17.91 -12.67 4.73
CA PHE A 158 18.12 -11.95 3.48
C PHE A 158 17.40 -10.59 3.52
N VAL A 159 16.10 -10.56 3.82
CA VAL A 159 15.28 -9.34 3.85
C VAL A 159 15.88 -8.33 4.82
N LYS A 160 16.26 -8.76 6.03
CA LYS A 160 16.95 -7.91 7.03
C LYS A 160 18.25 -7.29 6.51
N THR A 161 18.94 -7.99 5.62
CA THR A 161 20.20 -7.49 5.04
C THR A 161 19.93 -6.56 3.87
N ALA A 162 19.02 -6.94 2.98
CA ALA A 162 18.58 -6.15 1.84
C ALA A 162 17.93 -4.82 2.28
N SER A 163 17.26 -4.81 3.43
CA SER A 163 16.55 -3.63 3.94
C SER A 163 17.42 -2.60 4.67
N ARG A 164 18.72 -2.86 4.91
CA ARG A 164 19.57 -1.96 5.72
C ARG A 164 19.75 -0.57 5.12
N GLY A 165 19.65 -0.44 3.79
CA GLY A 165 19.72 0.83 3.08
C GLY A 165 18.38 1.56 2.97
N CYS A 166 17.31 0.98 3.51
CA CYS A 166 15.94 1.49 3.39
C CYS A 166 15.52 2.43 4.51
N ALA A 167 16.36 2.61 5.54
CA ALA A 167 16.05 3.48 6.66
C ALA A 167 15.58 4.84 6.14
N ALA A 168 14.39 5.26 6.59
CA ALA A 168 13.90 6.59 6.33
C ALA A 168 14.95 7.63 6.78
N PRO A 169 15.11 8.75 6.04
CA PRO A 169 15.91 9.88 6.52
C PRO A 169 15.41 10.41 7.87
#